data_AF-A0A3M8STU5-F1
#
_entry.id   AF-A0A3M8STU5-F1
#
_cell.length_a   1.000
_cell.length_b   1.000
_cell.length_c   1.000
_cell.angle_alpha   90.00
_cell.angle_beta   90.00
_cell.angle_gamma   90.00
#
_symmetry.space_group_name_H-M   'P 1'
#
loop_
_entity.id
_entity.type
_entity.pdbx_description
1 polymer ?
#
loop_
_entity_poly.entity_id
_entity_poly.type
_entity_poly.pdbx_seq_one_letter_code
_entity_poly.pdbx_strand_id
1 'polypeptide(L)'
;MSIPNPAQRHALLALANGEVTINLSELEQIKSALIAKLRSRPENADFAALAVEAASANCFIAEDGIANIGPWTLEVRSGEAVLVRSSPRRPVMMIPVAYLELSESIWIVRDVVISSLHIR
;
A
#
# COMPACT_ATOMS: atom_id res chain seq x y z
N MET A 1 1.18 33.87 -12.83
CA MET A 1 1.89 32.63 -12.45
C MET A 1 0.95 31.87 -11.54
N SER A 2 0.34 30.79 -12.02
CA SER A 2 -0.59 30.01 -11.22
C SER A 2 0.20 29.13 -10.26
N ILE A 3 -0.01 29.30 -8.96
CA ILE A 3 0.51 28.41 -7.92
C ILE A 3 -0.15 27.05 -8.17
N PRO A 4 0.61 25.94 -8.35
CA PRO A 4 0.00 24.64 -8.50
C PRO A 4 -0.84 24.35 -7.25
N ASN A 5 -2.13 24.05 -7.46
CA ASN A 5 -3.04 23.72 -6.38
C ASN A 5 -2.51 22.47 -5.65
N PRO A 6 -2.11 22.56 -4.36
CA PRO A 6 -1.57 21.42 -3.63
C PRO A 6 -2.60 20.29 -3.38
N ALA A 7 -3.86 20.49 -3.76
CA ALA A 7 -4.98 19.60 -3.46
C ALA A 7 -5.18 18.42 -4.42
N GLN A 8 -4.38 18.26 -5.49
CA GLN A 8 -4.53 17.15 -6.44
C GLN A 8 -3.18 16.50 -6.74
N ARG A 9 -2.58 15.89 -5.71
CA ARG A 9 -1.44 15.00 -5.92
C ARG A 9 -1.97 13.62 -6.33
N HIS A 10 -1.28 13.04 -7.30
CA HIS A 10 -1.60 11.73 -7.86
C HIS A 10 -0.32 10.89 -7.95
N ALA A 11 -0.45 9.58 -7.73
CA ALA A 11 0.59 8.59 -7.98
C ALA A 11 0.27 7.82 -9.26
N LEU A 12 1.27 7.50 -10.07
CA LEU A 12 1.09 6.70 -11.29
C LEU A 12 1.63 5.29 -11.06
N LEU A 13 0.82 4.27 -11.34
CA LEU A 13 1.21 2.87 -11.28
C LEU A 13 1.21 2.28 -12.68
N ALA A 14 2.37 1.82 -13.14
CA ALA A 14 2.51 1.11 -14.40
C ALA A 14 2.28 -0.40 -14.19
N LEU A 15 1.03 -0.85 -14.31
CA LEU A 15 0.62 -2.23 -14.14
C LEU A 15 0.75 -3.02 -15.46
N ALA A 16 0.68 -4.35 -15.38
CA ALA A 16 0.76 -5.22 -16.57
C ALA A 16 -0.35 -4.94 -17.60
N ASN A 17 -1.51 -4.45 -17.15
CA ASN A 17 -2.68 -4.12 -17.98
C ASN A 17 -2.76 -2.63 -18.36
N GLY A 18 -1.79 -1.81 -17.98
CA GLY A 18 -1.74 -0.39 -18.32
C GLY A 18 -1.38 0.50 -17.13
N GLU A 19 -1.45 1.80 -17.35
CA GLU A 19 -1.16 2.80 -16.31
C GLU A 19 -2.43 3.16 -15.55
N VAL A 20 -2.32 3.23 -14.22
CA VAL A 20 -3.40 3.62 -13.32
C VAL A 20 -2.95 4.78 -12.44
N THR A 21 -3.76 5.83 -12.40
CA THR A 21 -3.53 6.98 -11.53
C THR A 21 -4.26 6.77 -10.20
N ILE A 22 -3.56 6.97 -9.09
CA ILE A 22 -4.07 6.89 -7.73
C ILE A 22 -4.12 8.28 -7.11
N ASN A 23 -5.29 8.67 -6.62
CA ASN A 23 -5.48 9.87 -5.81
C ASN A 23 -5.58 9.53 -4.31
N LEU A 24 -5.67 10.58 -3.47
CA LEU A 24 -5.75 10.41 -2.01
C LEU A 24 -7.02 9.66 -1.55
N SER A 25 -8.15 9.86 -2.21
CA SER A 25 -9.40 9.15 -1.87
C SER A 25 -9.29 7.65 -2.18
N GLU A 26 -8.68 7.29 -3.31
CA GLU A 26 -8.42 5.89 -3.66
C GLU A 26 -7.42 5.26 -2.68
N LEU A 27 -6.44 6.03 -2.21
CA LEU A 27 -5.48 5.56 -1.21
C LEU A 27 -6.14 5.28 0.15
N GLU A 28 -7.10 6.09 0.59
CA GLU A 28 -7.89 5.82 1.80
C GLU A 28 -8.83 4.62 1.62
N GLN A 29 -9.34 4.39 0.40
CA GLN A 29 -10.09 3.17 0.06
C GLN A 29 -9.19 1.93 0.17
N ILE A 30 -7.98 1.98 -0.40
CA ILE A 30 -6.97 0.92 -0.30
C ILE A 30 -6.63 0.64 1.17
N LYS A 31 -6.43 1.68 1.99
CA LYS A 31 -6.20 1.53 3.44
C LYS A 31 -7.35 0.79 4.12
N SER A 32 -8.59 1.14 3.81
CA SER A 32 -9.77 0.48 4.36
C SER A 32 -9.83 -1.01 3.97
N ALA A 33 -9.52 -1.33 2.72
CA ALA A 33 -9.45 -2.70 2.23
C ALA A 33 -8.31 -3.51 2.89
N LEU A 34 -7.15 -2.89 3.13
CA LEU A 34 -6.03 -3.50 3.86
C LEU A 34 -6.42 -3.85 5.29
N ILE A 35 -7.03 -2.92 6.02
CA ILE A 35 -7.47 -3.15 7.40
C ILE A 35 -8.50 -4.29 7.45
N ALA A 36 -9.46 -4.31 6.52
CA ALA A 36 -10.44 -5.37 6.44
C ALA A 36 -9.79 -6.75 6.20
N LYS A 37 -8.81 -6.82 5.28
CA LYS A 37 -8.09 -8.06 4.98
C LYS A 37 -7.21 -8.55 6.13
N LEU A 38 -6.54 -7.65 6.84
CA LEU A 38 -5.75 -8.00 8.01
C LEU A 38 -6.64 -8.53 9.15
N ARG A 39 -7.81 -7.91 9.35
CA ARG A 39 -8.78 -8.32 10.37
C ARG A 39 -9.53 -9.62 10.04
N SER A 40 -9.57 -10.05 8.78
CA SER A 40 -10.26 -11.28 8.39
C SER A 40 -9.49 -12.56 8.75
N ARG A 41 -8.25 -12.44 9.22
CA ARG A 41 -7.42 -13.54 9.75
C ARG A 41 -7.02 -13.27 11.21
N PRO A 42 -7.98 -13.22 12.16
CA PRO A 42 -7.72 -12.85 13.55
C PRO A 42 -6.81 -13.84 14.30
N GLU A 43 -6.65 -15.06 13.79
CA GLU A 43 -5.75 -16.08 14.33
C GLU A 43 -4.26 -15.73 14.16
N ASN A 44 -3.93 -14.79 13.26
CA ASN A 44 -2.56 -14.32 13.05
C ASN A 44 -2.28 -13.05 13.89
N ALA A 45 -1.56 -13.22 15.00
CA ALA A 45 -1.22 -12.13 15.90
C ALA A 45 -0.44 -10.99 15.23
N ASP A 46 0.41 -11.30 14.24
CA ASP A 46 1.14 -10.28 13.48
C ASP A 46 0.16 -9.40 12.68
N PHE A 47 -0.91 -9.99 12.13
CA PHE A 47 -1.89 -9.26 11.34
C PHE A 47 -2.76 -8.34 12.20
N ALA A 48 -3.07 -8.75 13.43
CA ALA A 48 -3.77 -7.88 14.37
C ALA A 48 -2.98 -6.59 14.67
N ALA A 49 -1.67 -6.70 14.89
CA ALA A 49 -0.80 -5.53 15.11
C ALA A 49 -0.72 -4.63 13.86
N LEU A 50 -0.58 -5.24 12.67
CA LEU A 50 -0.57 -4.52 11.40
C LEU A 50 -1.90 -3.79 11.12
N ALA A 51 -3.03 -4.38 11.49
CA ALA A 51 -4.33 -3.75 11.32
C ALA A 51 -4.50 -2.51 12.19
N VAL A 52 -3.97 -2.54 13.42
CA VAL A 52 -3.97 -1.38 14.33
C VAL A 52 -3.07 -0.27 13.79
N GLU A 53 -1.88 -0.61 13.31
CA GLU A 53 -0.95 0.35 12.69
C GLU A 53 -1.56 0.98 11.43
N ALA A 54 -2.12 0.18 10.53
CA ALA A 54 -2.75 0.70 9.31
C ALA A 54 -3.95 1.60 9.63
N ALA A 55 -4.70 1.33 10.70
CA ALA A 55 -5.83 2.15 11.11
C ALA A 55 -5.41 3.55 11.60
N SER A 56 -4.26 3.67 12.26
CA SER A 56 -3.73 4.96 12.75
C SER A 56 -2.84 5.70 11.75
N ALA A 57 -2.49 5.05 10.63
CA ALA A 57 -1.64 5.61 9.60
C ALA A 57 -2.34 6.69 8.76
N ASN A 58 -1.60 7.75 8.42
CA ASN A 58 -2.04 8.76 7.45
C ASN A 58 -1.78 8.30 6.02
N CYS A 59 -2.72 8.57 5.12
CA CYS A 59 -2.51 8.44 3.68
C CYS A 59 -1.90 9.74 3.13
N PHE A 60 -0.86 9.63 2.30
CA PHE A 60 -0.27 10.77 1.61
C PHE A 60 0.41 10.37 0.31
N ILE A 61 0.53 11.32 -0.61
CA ILE A 61 1.30 11.18 -1.85
C ILE A 61 2.49 12.14 -1.77
N ALA A 62 3.69 11.58 -1.80
CA ALA A 62 4.94 12.30 -1.75
C ALA A 62 5.17 13.14 -3.03
N GLU A 63 6.14 14.05 -2.98
CA GLU A 63 6.40 14.99 -4.10
C GLU A 63 6.91 14.29 -5.36
N ASP A 64 7.53 13.14 -5.20
CA ASP A 64 7.97 12.24 -6.28
C ASP A 64 6.84 11.35 -6.83
N GLY A 65 5.60 11.53 -6.35
CA GLY A 65 4.43 10.76 -6.80
C GLY A 65 4.30 9.40 -6.13
N ILE A 66 5.03 9.12 -5.04
CA ILE A 66 4.89 7.85 -4.32
C ILE A 66 3.73 7.93 -3.33
N ALA A 67 2.77 7.01 -3.44
CA ALA A 67 1.64 6.88 -2.53
C ALA A 67 1.99 6.04 -1.30
N ASN A 68 1.64 6.53 -0.11
CA ASN A 68 1.99 5.92 1.17
C ASN A 68 0.80 5.86 2.14
N ILE A 69 0.76 4.81 2.95
CA ILE A 69 -0.14 4.61 4.08
C ILE A 69 0.74 4.38 5.32
N GLY A 70 1.15 5.46 5.99
CA GLY A 70 2.15 5.39 7.06
C GLY A 70 3.43 4.66 6.58
N PRO A 71 3.81 3.51 7.17
CA PRO A 71 4.99 2.77 6.75
C PRO A 71 4.79 1.91 5.48
N TRP A 72 3.57 1.85 4.94
CA TRP A 72 3.29 1.09 3.73
C TRP A 72 3.46 1.96 2.49
N THR A 73 4.21 1.48 1.52
CA THR A 73 4.42 2.16 0.24
C THR A 73 3.71 1.40 -0.86
N LEU A 74 2.96 2.12 -1.69
CA LEU A 74 2.31 1.57 -2.87
C LEU A 74 3.30 1.54 -4.02
N GLU A 75 3.58 0.34 -4.52
CA GLU A 75 4.59 0.08 -5.53
C GLU A 75 4.06 -0.90 -6.58
N VAL A 76 4.81 -1.06 -7.67
CA VAL A 76 4.60 -2.13 -8.66
C VAL A 76 5.69 -3.18 -8.51
N ARG A 77 5.32 -4.45 -8.37
CA ARG A 77 6.23 -5.60 -8.42
C ARG A 77 5.77 -6.59 -9.47
N SER A 78 6.65 -6.89 -10.43
CA SER A 78 6.35 -7.82 -11.53
C SER A 78 5.05 -7.48 -12.29
N GLY A 79 4.72 -6.18 -12.40
CA GLY A 79 3.49 -5.69 -13.05
C GLY A 79 2.24 -5.72 -12.18
N GLU A 80 2.32 -6.16 -10.91
CA GLU A 80 1.23 -6.14 -9.94
C GLU A 80 1.35 -4.96 -8.97
N ALA A 81 0.22 -4.36 -8.60
CA ALA A 81 0.16 -3.36 -7.54
C ALA A 81 0.34 -4.05 -6.18
N VAL A 82 1.23 -3.51 -5.35
CA VAL A 82 1.48 -4.04 -4.01
C VAL A 82 1.65 -2.91 -3.00
N LEU A 83 1.22 -3.15 -1.77
CA LEU A 83 1.66 -2.37 -0.61
C LEU A 83 2.79 -3.11 0.09
N VAL A 84 3.93 -2.45 0.20
CA VAL A 84 5.12 -2.97 0.86
C VAL A 84 5.31 -2.22 2.16
N ARG A 85 5.31 -2.92 3.28
CA ARG A 85 5.60 -2.28 4.57
C ARG A 85 7.11 -2.09 4.76
N SER A 86 7.55 -0.85 4.84
CA SER A 86 8.91 -0.53 5.26
C SER A 86 9.13 -0.92 6.73
N SER A 87 10.24 -1.62 7.03
CA SER A 87 10.63 -2.01 8.39
C SER A 87 12.00 -1.43 8.75
N PRO A 88 12.27 -1.10 10.03
CA PRO A 88 13.55 -0.54 10.44
C PRO A 88 14.70 -1.53 10.19
N ARG A 89 15.70 -1.10 9.42
CA ARG A 89 16.81 -1.89 8.85
C ARG A 89 17.41 -2.89 9.87
N ARG A 90 17.17 -4.20 9.66
CA ARG A 90 17.84 -5.33 10.33
C ARG A 90 18.17 -6.45 9.32
N PRO A 91 19.13 -7.36 9.63
CA PRO A 91 19.77 -8.24 8.63
C PRO A 91 18.87 -9.31 8.00
N VAL A 92 17.80 -9.73 8.68
CA VAL A 92 16.77 -10.63 8.14
C VAL A 92 15.43 -10.04 8.54
N MET A 93 14.64 -9.58 7.57
CA MET A 93 13.32 -9.02 7.86
C MET A 93 12.23 -9.71 7.07
N MET A 94 11.26 -10.18 7.85
CA MET A 94 9.92 -10.52 7.41
C MET A 94 9.18 -9.22 7.09
N ILE A 95 8.95 -8.97 5.80
CA ILE A 95 8.29 -7.78 5.28
C ILE A 95 6.88 -8.14 4.86
N PRO A 96 5.84 -7.57 5.50
CA PRO A 96 4.48 -7.67 5.01
C PRO A 96 4.35 -7.05 3.61
N VAL A 97 3.77 -7.83 2.70
CA VAL A 97 3.42 -7.41 1.34
C VAL A 97 1.95 -7.72 1.12
N ALA A 98 1.16 -6.70 0.82
CA ALA A 98 -0.25 -6.84 0.46
C ALA A 98 -0.42 -6.69 -1.06
N TYR A 99 -0.97 -7.70 -1.72
CA TYR A 99 -1.23 -7.70 -3.15
C TYR A 99 -2.57 -7.06 -3.45
N LEU A 100 -2.57 -6.16 -4.42
CA LEU A 100 -3.73 -5.37 -4.80
C LEU A 100 -4.23 -5.74 -6.18
N GLU A 101 -5.53 -5.59 -6.36
CA GLU A 101 -6.21 -5.73 -7.64
C GLU A 101 -7.22 -4.60 -7.79
N LEU A 102 -7.32 -4.03 -8.98
CA LEU A 102 -8.35 -3.07 -9.34
C LEU A 102 -9.46 -3.82 -10.09
N SER A 103 -10.61 -4.00 -9.44
CA SER A 103 -11.79 -4.67 -10.00
C SER A 103 -12.95 -3.70 -10.04
N GLU A 104 -13.52 -3.45 -11.22
CA GLU A 104 -14.68 -2.56 -11.41
C GLU A 104 -14.52 -1.18 -10.73
N SER A 105 -13.32 -0.59 -10.85
CA SER A 105 -12.96 0.70 -10.22
C SER A 105 -12.85 0.67 -8.68
N ILE A 106 -12.81 -0.51 -8.08
CA ILE A 106 -12.62 -0.71 -6.64
C ILE A 106 -11.30 -1.43 -6.41
N TRP A 107 -10.46 -0.86 -5.55
CA TRP A 107 -9.25 -1.51 -5.09
C TRP A 107 -9.55 -2.56 -4.02
N ILE A 108 -9.04 -3.76 -4.24
CA ILE A 108 -9.22 -4.92 -3.36
C ILE A 108 -7.83 -5.42 -2.92
N VAL A 109 -7.71 -5.81 -1.65
CA VAL A 109 -6.53 -6.52 -1.15
C VAL A 109 -6.74 -8.02 -1.30
N ARG A 110 -6.13 -8.59 -2.34
CA ARG A 110 -6.25 -10.01 -2.72
C ARG A 110 -5.65 -10.92 -1.65
N ASP A 111 -4.44 -10.60 -1.19
CA ASP A 111 -3.75 -11.36 -0.15
C ASP A 111 -2.74 -10.48 0.60
N VAL A 112 -2.38 -10.91 1.80
CA VAL A 112 -1.27 -10.35 2.57
C VAL A 112 -0.34 -11.50 2.94
N VAL A 113 0.93 -11.38 2.53
CA VAL A 113 1.97 -12.36 2.83
C VAL A 113 3.08 -11.71 3.62
N ILE A 114 3.78 -12.49 4.41
CA ILE A 114 4.99 -12.05 5.09
C ILE A 114 6.17 -12.61 4.29
N SER A 115 6.82 -11.75 3.49
CA SER A 115 7.93 -12.14 2.62
C SER A 115 9.27 -11.98 3.34
N SER A 116 10.15 -12.98 3.27
CA SER A 116 11.52 -12.84 3.76
C SER A 116 12.35 -12.09 2.72
N LEU A 117 12.79 -10.87 3.06
CA LEU A 117 13.74 -10.15 2.21
C LEU A 117 15.15 -10.64 2.56
N HIS A 118 15.73 -11.48 1.70
CA HIS A 118 17.17 -11.73 1.74
C HIS A 118 17.87 -10.50 1.14
N ILE A 119 18.40 -9.64 2.00
CA ILE A 119 19.34 -8.61 1.57
C ILE A 119 20.59 -9.36 1.11
N ARG A 120 20.84 -9.38 -0.20
CA ARG A 120 22.10 -9.85 -0.78
C ARG A 120 23.18 -8.81 -0.58
#